data_AF-A0A9P0MC12-F1
#
_entry.id   AF-A0A9P0MC12-F1
#
_cell.length_a   1.000
_cell.length_b   1.000
_cell.length_c   1.000
_cell.angle_alpha   90.00
_cell.angle_beta   90.00
_cell.angle_gamma   90.00
#
_symmetry.space_group_name_H-M   'P 1'
#
loop_
_entity.id
_entity.type
_entity.pdbx_description
1 polymer ?
#
loop_
_entity_poly.entity_id
_entity_poly.type
_entity_poly.pdbx_seq_one_letter_code
_entity_poly.pdbx_strand_id
1 'polypeptide(L)'
;MLKLVKINSAPPGIKHFRIGKTSTTNRPRLIVNCESKVKMVFKSLQLIKDNETFKNIMIVNDRSPMQMNQHKNNKKEFEERRQNGESDLQIKYFEGVPKIVKIKCEN
;
A
#
# COMPACT_ATOMS: atom_id res chain seq x y z
N MET A 1 -12.51 22.85 0.18
CA MET A 1 -11.70 23.32 -0.96
C MET A 1 -10.25 22.88 -0.76
N LEU A 2 -9.77 21.87 -1.50
CA LEU A 2 -8.40 21.36 -1.40
C LEU A 2 -7.46 22.28 -2.19
N LYS A 3 -6.41 22.81 -1.54
CA LYS A 3 -5.43 23.71 -2.16
C LYS A 3 -4.18 22.90 -2.53
N LEU A 4 -3.89 22.77 -3.82
CA LEU A 4 -2.71 22.06 -4.31
C LEU A 4 -1.47 22.98 -4.20
N VAL A 5 -0.40 22.49 -3.57
CA VAL A 5 0.88 23.19 -3.49
C VAL A 5 1.90 22.41 -4.32
N LYS A 6 2.52 23.11 -5.28
CA LYS A 6 3.57 22.59 -6.18
C LYS A 6 4.92 22.70 -5.45
N ILE A 7 5.71 21.63 -5.39
CA ILE A 7 7.06 21.64 -4.81
C ILE A 7 8.06 21.65 -5.99
N ASN A 8 9.17 22.38 -5.89
CA ASN A 8 10.02 22.71 -7.05
C ASN A 8 11.23 21.77 -7.23
N SER A 9 11.09 20.45 -7.09
CA SER A 9 12.27 19.55 -7.19
C SER A 9 11.98 18.12 -7.65
N ALA A 10 10.99 17.90 -8.52
CA ALA A 10 10.81 16.57 -9.13
C ALA A 10 11.57 16.44 -10.47
N PRO A 11 12.13 15.25 -10.76
CA PRO A 11 12.68 14.92 -12.08
C PRO A 11 11.66 15.18 -13.21
N PRO A 12 12.11 15.49 -14.43
CA PRO A 12 11.21 15.76 -15.56
C PRO A 12 10.25 14.59 -15.78
N GLY A 13 8.94 14.89 -15.79
CA GLY A 13 7.87 13.90 -16.02
C GLY A 13 7.19 13.34 -14.76
N ILE A 14 7.64 13.71 -13.55
CA ILE A 14 6.98 13.28 -12.29
C ILE A 14 6.18 14.46 -11.71
N LYS A 15 4.85 14.33 -11.66
CA LYS A 15 3.98 15.29 -10.99
C LYS A 15 3.79 14.86 -9.53
N HIS A 16 4.15 15.71 -8.59
CA HIS A 16 3.91 15.47 -7.18
C HIS A 16 3.00 16.56 -6.64
N PHE A 17 2.13 16.18 -5.71
CA PHE A 17 1.18 17.10 -5.12
C PHE A 17 1.15 16.90 -3.61
N ARG A 18 1.03 18.01 -2.91
CA ARG A 18 0.79 17.97 -1.48
C ARG A 18 -0.70 18.14 -1.20
N ILE A 19 -1.27 17.22 -0.43
CA ILE A 19 -2.66 17.30 0.02
C ILE A 19 -2.66 17.69 1.51
N GLY A 20 -3.26 18.83 1.85
CA GLY A 20 -3.40 19.32 3.23
C GLY A 20 -2.66 20.64 3.53
N LYS A 21 -2.91 21.21 4.73
CA LYS A 21 -2.21 22.42 5.24
C LYS A 21 -0.78 22.08 5.68
N THR A 22 0.16 23.04 5.60
CA THR A 22 1.52 22.99 6.21
C THR A 22 1.46 22.74 7.71
N SER A 23 1.28 21.48 8.11
CA SER A 23 1.45 20.99 9.47
C SER A 23 2.66 20.05 9.54
N THR A 24 3.10 19.72 10.76
CA THR A 24 4.32 18.96 11.04
C THR A 24 4.24 17.47 10.68
N THR A 25 3.05 16.92 10.40
CA THR A 25 2.82 15.47 10.18
C THR A 25 2.48 15.10 8.73
N ASN A 26 3.02 15.84 7.76
CA ASN A 26 2.59 15.76 6.37
C ASN A 26 3.21 14.61 5.57
N ARG A 27 2.35 13.85 4.87
CA ARG A 27 2.76 12.81 3.90
C ARG A 27 2.50 13.31 2.47
N PRO A 28 3.53 13.48 1.63
CA PRO A 28 3.33 13.87 0.23
C PRO A 28 2.63 12.75 -0.56
N ARG A 29 1.77 13.11 -1.54
CA ARG A 29 1.22 12.15 -2.51
C ARG A 29 1.89 12.34 -3.87
N LEU A 30 2.40 11.25 -4.42
CA LEU A 30 3.05 11.24 -5.73
C LEU A 30 2.08 10.71 -6.78
N ILE A 31 1.83 11.47 -7.84
CA ILE A 31 1.07 10.97 -9.00
C ILE A 31 2.08 10.58 -10.06
N VAL A 32 2.26 9.27 -10.22
CA VAL A 32 3.17 8.72 -11.23
C VAL A 32 2.32 8.24 -12.40
N ASN A 33 2.47 8.89 -13.55
CA ASN A 33 1.70 8.57 -14.77
C ASN A 33 2.15 7.28 -15.48
N CYS A 34 3.01 6.47 -14.86
CA CYS A 34 3.64 5.31 -15.46
C CYS A 34 3.50 4.11 -14.52
N GLU A 35 2.52 3.26 -14.81
CA GLU A 35 2.18 2.09 -13.98
C GLU A 35 3.36 1.13 -13.81
N SER A 36 4.14 0.89 -14.87
CA SER A 36 5.31 0.01 -14.83
C SER A 36 6.37 0.50 -13.83
N LYS A 37 6.64 1.80 -13.78
CA LYS A 37 7.55 2.42 -12.80
C LYS A 37 7.01 2.30 -11.37
N VAL A 38 5.71 2.49 -11.18
CA VAL A 38 5.07 2.29 -9.86
C VAL A 38 5.22 0.84 -9.40
N LYS A 39 4.92 -0.12 -10.29
CA LYS A 39 5.09 -1.55 -10.00
C LYS A 39 6.53 -1.90 -9.64
N MET A 40 7.52 -1.34 -10.34
CA MET A 40 8.94 -1.54 -10.00
C MET A 40 9.25 -1.04 -8.58
N VAL A 41 8.81 0.17 -8.22
CA VAL A 41 9.03 0.72 -6.87
C VAL A 41 8.42 -0.20 -5.80
N PHE A 42 7.19 -0.69 -5.99
CA PHE A 42 6.55 -1.59 -5.03
C PHE A 42 7.17 -3.00 -5.00
N LYS A 43 7.72 -3.50 -6.11
CA LYS A 43 8.50 -4.75 -6.13
C LYS A 43 9.82 -4.61 -5.36
N SER A 44 10.46 -3.45 -5.45
CA SER A 44 11.72 -3.14 -4.76
C SER A 44 11.52 -2.55 -3.36
N LEU A 45 10.30 -2.56 -2.82
CA LEU A 45 9.97 -1.86 -1.57
C LEU A 45 10.81 -2.38 -0.39
N GLN A 46 11.11 -3.68 -0.36
CA GLN A 46 11.94 -4.26 0.70
C GLN A 46 13.38 -3.73 0.62
N LEU A 47 13.97 -3.72 -0.57
CA LEU A 47 15.31 -3.15 -0.81
C LEU A 47 15.39 -1.67 -0.46
N ILE A 48 14.30 -0.91 -0.69
CA ILE A 48 14.23 0.50 -0.31
C ILE A 48 14.20 0.65 1.22
N LYS A 49 13.46 -0.20 1.93
CA LYS A 49 13.37 -0.17 3.40
C LYS A 49 14.69 -0.55 4.07
N ASP A 50 15.41 -1.50 3.49
CA ASP A 50 16.67 -2.01 4.03
C ASP A 50 17.84 -1.03 3.74
N ASN A 51 17.63 -0.02 2.90
CA ASN A 51 18.63 0.99 2.59
C ASN A 51 18.59 2.13 3.62
N GLU A 52 19.69 2.31 4.35
CA GLU A 52 19.87 3.37 5.37
C GLU A 52 19.56 4.79 4.85
N THR A 53 19.79 5.06 3.56
CA THR A 53 19.49 6.35 2.92
C THR A 53 17.99 6.66 2.96
N PHE A 54 17.14 5.64 2.90
CA PHE A 54 15.69 5.77 2.79
C PHE A 54 14.95 5.30 4.05
N LYS A 55 15.65 5.04 5.16
CA LYS A 55 15.04 4.53 6.40
C LYS A 55 13.88 5.38 6.96
N ASN A 56 13.92 6.68 6.69
CA ASN A 56 12.90 7.63 7.13
C ASN A 56 11.78 7.85 6.11
N ILE A 57 11.81 7.14 4.97
CA ILE A 57 10.81 7.25 3.91
C ILE A 57 9.87 6.05 3.97
N MET A 58 8.58 6.34 4.06
CA MET A 58 7.53 5.33 3.97
C MET A 58 6.73 5.52 2.68
N ILE A 59 6.81 4.53 1.80
CA ILE A 59 6.02 4.48 0.56
C ILE A 59 4.80 3.60 0.83
N VAL A 60 3.61 4.15 0.61
CA VAL A 60 2.33 3.44 0.79
C VAL A 60 1.47 3.58 -0.45
N ASN A 61 0.66 2.55 -0.72
CA ASN A 61 -0.38 2.64 -1.74
C ASN A 61 -1.44 3.65 -1.33
N ASP A 62 -1.98 4.39 -2.29
CA ASP A 62 -3.15 5.23 -2.07
C ASP A 62 -4.39 4.34 -1.95
N ARG A 63 -4.85 4.14 -0.71
CA ARG A 63 -6.01 3.30 -0.40
C ARG A 63 -7.09 4.17 0.21
N SER A 64 -8.34 3.94 -0.18
CA SER A 64 -9.48 4.57 0.48
C SER A 64 -9.65 4.05 1.92
N PRO A 65 -10.28 4.81 2.84
CA PRO A 65 -10.57 4.32 4.19
C PRO A 65 -11.34 3.00 4.18
N MET A 66 -12.27 2.83 3.23
CA MET A 66 -13.02 1.58 3.03
C MET A 66 -12.08 0.41 2.72
N GLN A 67 -11.16 0.58 1.76
CA GLN A 67 -10.18 -0.46 1.41
C GLN A 67 -9.23 -0.78 2.58
N MET A 68 -8.82 0.23 3.34
CA MET A 68 -7.99 0.04 4.53
C MET A 68 -8.73 -0.79 5.60
N ASN A 69 -9.99 -0.47 5.87
CA ASN A 69 -10.82 -1.17 6.84
C ASN A 69 -11.09 -2.62 6.42
N GLN A 70 -11.45 -2.84 5.15
CA GLN A 70 -11.62 -4.19 4.59
C GLN A 70 -10.35 -5.03 4.76
N HIS A 71 -9.18 -4.47 4.43
CA HIS A 71 -7.92 -5.18 4.59
C HIS A 71 -7.61 -5.51 6.06
N LYS A 72 -7.87 -4.57 6.98
CA LYS A 72 -7.68 -4.78 8.41
C LYS A 72 -8.59 -5.88 8.95
N ASN A 73 -9.87 -5.87 8.56
CA ASN A 73 -10.85 -6.87 8.98
C ASN A 73 -10.48 -8.25 8.46
N ASN A 74 -10.14 -8.38 7.17
CA ASN A 74 -9.76 -9.66 6.58
C ASN A 74 -8.48 -10.22 7.19
N LYS A 75 -7.50 -9.35 7.51
CA LYS A 75 -6.29 -9.79 8.21
C LYS A 75 -6.61 -10.28 9.62
N LYS A 76 -7.47 -9.57 10.35
CA LYS A 76 -7.89 -9.97 11.70
C LYS A 76 -8.59 -11.33 11.68
N GLU A 77 -9.58 -11.49 10.79
CA GLU A 77 -10.32 -12.75 10.63
C GLU A 77 -9.38 -13.90 10.25
N PHE A 78 -8.41 -13.66 9.36
CA PHE A 78 -7.42 -14.67 8.97
C PHE A 78 -6.58 -15.15 10.15
N GLU A 79 -6.07 -14.23 10.98
CA GLU A 79 -5.27 -14.59 12.15
C GLU A 79 -6.11 -15.30 13.22
N GLU A 80 -7.35 -14.85 13.46
CA GLU A 80 -8.28 -15.51 14.40
C GLU A 80 -8.56 -16.96 14.00
N ARG A 81 -8.82 -17.20 12.71
CA ARG A 81 -9.05 -18.56 12.21
C ARG A 81 -7.80 -19.44 12.28
N ARG A 82 -6.61 -18.89 11.99
CA ARG A 82 -5.36 -19.63 12.21
C ARG A 82 -5.13 -19.98 13.67
N GLN A 83 -5.42 -19.06 14.59
CA GLN A 83 -5.31 -19.31 16.03
C GLN A 83 -6.31 -20.37 16.51
N ASN A 84 -7.48 -20.45 15.87
CA ASN A 84 -8.49 -21.49 16.13
C ASN A 84 -8.16 -22.85 15.49
N GLY A 85 -6.97 -23.00 14.88
CA GLY A 85 -6.49 -24.28 14.34
C GLY A 85 -6.74 -24.49 12.84
N GLU A 86 -7.35 -23.53 12.14
CA GLU A 86 -7.47 -23.60 10.67
C GLU A 86 -6.12 -23.27 10.01
N SER A 87 -5.33 -24.29 9.71
CA SER A 87 -4.02 -24.15 9.06
C SER A 87 -4.09 -24.12 7.53
N ASP A 88 -5.21 -24.54 6.95
CA ASP A 88 -5.46 -24.68 5.52
C ASP A 88 -6.01 -23.39 4.88
N LEU A 89 -5.62 -22.21 5.37
CA LEU A 89 -6.15 -20.93 4.90
C LEU A 89 -5.13 -20.10 4.13
N GLN A 90 -5.58 -19.43 3.07
CA GLN A 90 -4.81 -18.44 2.33
C GLN A 90 -5.68 -17.23 1.97
N ILE A 91 -5.10 -16.03 1.99
CA ILE A 91 -5.74 -14.84 1.44
C ILE A 91 -5.47 -14.80 -0.08
N LYS A 92 -6.52 -14.90 -0.89
CA LYS A 92 -6.46 -14.69 -2.35
C LYS A 92 -7.24 -13.44 -2.75
N TYR A 93 -6.81 -12.80 -3.83
CA TYR A 93 -7.48 -11.63 -4.38
C TYR A 93 -8.34 -12.04 -5.57
N PHE A 94 -9.65 -11.82 -5.47
CA PHE A 94 -10.59 -12.02 -6.57
C PHE A 94 -11.15 -10.65 -6.97
N GLU A 95 -10.92 -10.24 -8.22
CA GLU A 95 -11.34 -8.93 -8.74
C GLU A 95 -10.85 -7.76 -7.86
N GLY A 96 -9.64 -7.89 -7.32
CA GLY A 96 -9.05 -6.89 -6.42
C GLY A 96 -9.59 -6.92 -4.98
N VAL A 97 -10.55 -7.77 -4.66
CA VAL A 97 -11.09 -7.95 -3.30
C VAL A 97 -10.38 -9.12 -2.62
N PRO A 98 -9.72 -8.90 -1.45
CA PRO A 98 -9.12 -9.99 -0.69
C PRO A 98 -10.21 -10.88 -0.09
N LYS A 99 -10.08 -12.20 -0.22
CA LYS A 99 -10.94 -13.22 0.38
C LYS A 99 -10.07 -14.30 1.03
N ILE A 100 -10.50 -14.78 2.19
CA ILE A 100 -9.88 -15.94 2.85
C ILE A 100 -10.47 -17.18 2.18
N VAL A 101 -9.61 -18.03 1.62
CA VAL A 101 -10.00 -19.29 0.97
C VAL A 101 -9.26 -20.45 1.62
N LYS A 102 -9.89 -21.63 1.59
CA LYS A 102 -9.20 -22.86 1.94
C LYS A 102 -8.25 -23.28 0.82
N ILE A 103 -7.06 -23.71 1.20
CA ILE A 103 -6.10 -24.36 0.31
C ILE A 103 -6.69 -25.73 0.03
N LYS A 104 -7.23 -25.93 -1.18
CA LYS A 104 -7.64 -27.27 -1.60
C LYS A 104 -6.38 -28.13 -1.69
N CYS A 105 -6.30 -29.20 -0.90
CA CYS A 105 -5.44 -30.32 -1.24
C CYS A 105 -6.10 -31.01 -2.45
N GLU A 106 -5.52 -30.83 -3.64
CA GLU A 106 -5.83 -31.72 -4.77
C GLU A 106 -5.19 -33.08 -4.41
N ASN A 107 -6.04 -34.07 -4.12
CA ASN A 107 -5.67 -35.48 -4.12
C ASN A 107 -5.87 -36.04 -5.53
#